data_AF-A0A2S7SW86-F1
#
_entry.id   AF-A0A2S7SW86-F1
#
_cell.length_a   1.000
_cell.length_b   1.000
_cell.length_c   1.000
_cell.angle_alpha   90.00
_cell.angle_beta   90.00
_cell.angle_gamma   90.00
#
_symmetry.space_group_name_H-M   'P 1'
#
loop_
_entity.id
_entity.type
_entity.pdbx_description
1 polymer ?
#
loop_
_entity_poly.entity_id
_entity_poly.type
_entity_poly.pdbx_seq_one_letter_code
_entity_poly.pdbx_strand_id
1 'polypeptide(L)'
;MIFLCSCGNKEGALSIDAIKEVPEDCKEAGCSFSDADHKDNPIMMSGGGDETYLCVNGKVVGFALVKSTPTAINDSTTNYNETYQYKDLELKVQMNQTHDGSEEDTFEGTITIRNKKGETVAKKFVGGCSC
;
A
#
# COMPACT_ATOMS: atom_id res chain seq x y z
N MET A 1 7.69 26.70 -10.70
CA MET A 1 7.54 25.38 -11.35
C MET A 1 6.42 24.67 -10.62
N ILE A 2 5.28 24.45 -11.25
CA ILE A 2 4.15 23.73 -10.64
C ILE A 2 4.26 22.29 -11.13
N PHE A 3 4.67 21.38 -10.25
CA PHE A 3 4.68 19.94 -10.55
C PHE A 3 3.25 19.42 -10.44
N LEU A 4 2.71 18.96 -11.56
CA LEU A 4 1.40 18.32 -11.64
C LEU A 4 1.63 16.81 -11.52
N CYS A 5 1.41 16.23 -10.33
CA CYS A 5 1.33 14.77 -10.17
C CYS A 5 0.25 14.23 -11.12
N SER A 6 0.65 13.40 -12.09
CA SER A 6 -0.24 12.84 -13.11
C SER A 6 -0.33 11.32 -13.01
N CYS A 7 -1.01 10.85 -11.96
CA CYS A 7 -1.68 9.54 -12.03
C CYS A 7 -2.95 9.76 -12.89
N GLY A 8 -3.26 8.82 -13.79
CA GLY A 8 -4.22 9.02 -14.89
C GLY A 8 -5.62 9.45 -14.43
N ASN A 9 -6.17 10.48 -15.08
CA ASN A 9 -7.44 11.11 -14.74
C ASN A 9 -8.62 10.20 -15.11
N LYS A 10 -9.25 9.55 -14.12
CA LYS A 10 -10.62 9.02 -14.21
C LYS A 10 -11.44 9.61 -13.07
N GLU A 11 -12.01 10.80 -13.27
CA GLU A 11 -13.02 11.34 -12.37
C GLU A 11 -14.27 10.46 -12.40
N GLY A 12 -14.61 9.85 -11.25
CA GLY A 12 -15.94 9.26 -11.03
C GLY A 12 -15.96 7.91 -10.31
N ALA A 13 -14.88 7.13 -10.36
CA ALA A 13 -14.79 5.84 -9.69
C ALA A 13 -13.56 5.79 -8.79
N LEU A 14 -13.70 5.22 -7.60
CA LEU A 14 -12.57 4.89 -6.75
C LEU A 14 -11.58 4.03 -7.57
N SER A 15 -10.30 4.39 -7.59
CA SER A 15 -9.22 3.65 -8.27
C SER A 15 -7.98 3.60 -7.39
N ILE A 16 -7.22 2.52 -7.55
CA ILE A 16 -5.87 2.38 -6.99
C ILE A 16 -4.91 2.31 -8.17
N ASP A 17 -4.07 3.32 -8.28
CA ASP A 17 -3.16 3.52 -9.40
C ASP A 17 -1.71 3.33 -8.96
N ALA A 18 -0.82 3.14 -9.93
CA ALA A 18 0.62 3.12 -9.66
C ALA A 18 1.13 4.52 -9.27
N ILE A 19 2.00 4.55 -8.27
CA ILE A 19 2.77 5.71 -7.82
C ILE A 19 3.89 5.94 -8.84
N LYS A 20 3.77 7.01 -9.61
CA LYS A 20 4.78 7.39 -10.63
C LYS A 20 5.88 8.29 -10.07
N GLU A 21 5.59 9.02 -9.01
CA GLU A 21 6.50 9.92 -8.32
C GLU A 21 6.42 9.65 -6.83
N VAL A 22 7.53 9.25 -6.23
CA VAL A 22 7.63 8.98 -4.80
C VAL A 22 7.57 10.32 -4.04
N PRO A 23 6.64 10.50 -3.09
CA PRO A 23 6.61 11.69 -2.24
C PRO A 23 7.94 11.92 -1.52
N GLU A 24 8.29 13.19 -1.24
CA GLU A 24 9.54 13.48 -0.52
C GLU A 24 9.60 12.79 0.85
N ASP A 25 8.48 12.75 1.55
CA ASP A 25 8.32 12.09 2.86
C ASP A 25 8.46 10.55 2.78
N CYS A 26 8.43 9.99 1.57
CA CYS A 26 8.51 8.56 1.28
C CYS A 26 9.87 8.16 0.67
N LYS A 27 10.82 9.11 0.53
CA LYS A 27 12.16 8.83 -0.01
C LYS A 27 12.99 7.87 0.87
N GLU A 28 12.62 7.74 2.14
CA GLU A 28 13.22 6.78 3.09
C GLU A 28 12.34 5.54 3.33
N ALA A 29 11.35 5.30 2.45
CA ALA A 29 10.47 4.13 2.57
C ALA A 29 11.27 2.82 2.47
N GLY A 30 11.30 2.06 3.56
CA GLY A 30 11.94 0.74 3.59
C GLY A 30 11.14 -0.34 2.85
N CYS A 31 9.84 -0.13 2.59
CA CYS A 31 8.97 -1.12 1.96
C CYS A 31 8.20 -0.55 0.78
N SER A 32 8.17 -1.31 -0.32
CA SER A 32 7.38 -0.98 -1.51
C SER A 32 6.61 -2.19 -2.01
N PHE A 33 5.38 -1.95 -2.44
CA PHE A 33 4.46 -3.00 -2.88
C PHE A 33 3.82 -2.62 -4.20
N SER A 34 3.85 -3.57 -5.14
CA SER A 34 3.44 -3.41 -6.52
C SER A 34 2.37 -4.45 -6.88
N ASP A 35 1.67 -4.19 -7.98
CA ASP A 35 0.81 -5.21 -8.58
C ASP A 35 1.67 -6.41 -9.06
N ALA A 36 1.15 -7.63 -8.93
CA ALA A 36 1.92 -8.85 -9.25
C ALA A 36 2.40 -8.91 -10.71
N ASP A 37 1.62 -8.35 -11.63
CA ASP A 37 1.93 -8.29 -13.06
C ASP A 37 2.84 -7.10 -13.41
N HIS A 38 3.03 -6.14 -12.49
CA HIS A 38 3.72 -4.87 -12.73
C HIS A 38 4.64 -4.49 -11.56
N LYS A 39 5.65 -5.32 -11.29
CA LYS A 39 6.54 -5.17 -10.11
C LYS A 39 7.29 -3.83 -10.02
N ASP A 40 7.58 -3.20 -11.15
CA ASP A 40 8.29 -1.91 -11.19
C ASP A 40 7.38 -0.70 -10.92
N ASN A 41 6.08 -0.92 -10.72
CA ASN A 41 5.08 0.12 -10.54
C ASN A 41 4.43 0.01 -9.15
N PRO A 42 5.02 0.61 -8.10
CA PRO A 42 4.51 0.51 -6.75
C PRO A 42 3.12 1.13 -6.67
N ILE A 43 2.18 0.44 -6.03
CA ILE A 43 0.83 0.93 -5.76
C ILE A 43 0.67 1.36 -4.30
N MET A 44 1.55 0.88 -3.43
CA MET A 44 1.63 1.21 -2.01
C MET A 44 3.09 1.29 -1.57
N MET A 45 3.43 2.26 -0.72
CA MET A 45 4.75 2.40 -0.11
C MET A 45 4.60 2.68 1.37
N SER A 46 5.38 2.01 2.22
CA SER A 46 5.36 2.32 3.66
C SER A 46 6.09 3.64 3.90
N GLY A 47 5.44 4.57 4.58
CA GLY A 47 6.14 5.67 5.23
C GLY A 47 6.96 5.15 6.42
N GLY A 48 7.89 5.95 6.93
CA GLY A 48 8.49 5.65 8.22
C GLY A 48 7.43 5.66 9.32
N GLY A 49 7.47 4.68 10.24
CA GLY A 49 6.52 4.59 11.36
C GLY A 49 5.16 4.01 10.96
N ASP A 50 4.08 4.67 11.39
CA ASP A 50 2.68 4.21 11.29
C ASP A 50 1.94 4.76 10.05
N GLU A 51 2.66 5.08 8.97
CA GLU A 51 2.10 5.71 7.77
C GLU A 51 2.31 4.87 6.51
N THR A 52 1.38 4.94 5.57
CA THR A 52 1.51 4.30 4.25
C THR A 52 0.95 5.19 3.15
N TYR A 53 1.52 5.16 1.96
CA TYR A 53 1.13 6.00 0.83
C TYR A 53 0.58 5.17 -0.32
N LEU A 54 -0.57 5.58 -0.88
CA LEU A 54 -1.16 4.97 -2.08
C LEU A 54 -1.54 6.04 -3.11
N CYS A 55 -1.49 5.74 -4.40
CA CYS A 55 -2.12 6.60 -5.42
C CYS A 55 -3.62 6.24 -5.55
N VAL A 56 -4.49 7.12 -5.08
CA VAL A 56 -5.95 6.97 -5.14
C VAL A 56 -6.53 8.05 -6.06
N ASN A 57 -7.31 7.64 -7.07
CA ASN A 57 -7.93 8.55 -8.03
C ASN A 57 -6.97 9.59 -8.62
N GLY A 58 -5.78 9.17 -9.02
CA GLY A 58 -4.84 10.13 -9.58
C GLY A 58 -3.96 10.88 -8.57
N LYS A 59 -4.09 10.65 -7.26
CA LYS A 59 -3.37 11.43 -6.23
C LYS A 59 -2.72 10.53 -5.19
N VAL A 60 -1.45 10.80 -4.87
CA VAL A 60 -0.79 10.14 -3.75
C VAL A 60 -1.37 10.68 -2.44
N VAL A 61 -1.83 9.78 -1.57
CA VAL A 61 -2.42 10.09 -0.28
C VAL A 61 -1.72 9.27 0.80
N GLY A 62 -1.41 9.91 1.92
CA GLY A 62 -0.89 9.25 3.12
C GLY A 62 -2.03 8.79 4.02
N PHE A 63 -1.99 7.52 4.41
CA PHE A 63 -2.91 6.90 5.35
C PHE A 63 -2.19 6.64 6.67
N ALA A 64 -2.85 6.95 7.78
CA ALA A 64 -2.34 6.67 9.11
C ALA A 64 -2.88 5.34 9.63
N LEU A 65 -2.02 4.53 10.25
CA LEU A 65 -2.37 3.26 10.85
C LEU A 65 -3.32 3.49 12.02
N VAL A 66 -4.44 2.77 12.02
CA VAL A 66 -5.43 2.79 13.09
C VAL A 66 -5.40 1.48 13.88
N LYS A 67 -5.09 0.37 13.20
CA LYS A 67 -5.05 -0.95 13.81
C LYS A 67 -4.12 -1.87 13.03
N SER A 68 -3.21 -2.53 13.72
CA SER A 68 -2.48 -3.69 13.20
C SER A 68 -2.78 -4.91 14.07
N THR A 69 -3.03 -6.06 13.46
CA THR A 69 -3.33 -7.29 14.17
C THR A 69 -2.67 -8.47 13.46
N PRO A 70 -1.68 -9.14 14.07
CA PRO A 70 -1.18 -10.39 13.54
C PRO A 70 -2.29 -11.44 13.65
N THR A 71 -2.49 -12.20 12.57
CA THR A 71 -3.56 -13.20 12.46
C THR A 71 -3.06 -14.64 12.43
N ALA A 72 -1.80 -14.84 12.04
CA ALA A 72 -1.09 -16.10 12.18
C ALA A 72 0.41 -15.79 12.29
N ILE A 73 1.10 -16.44 13.22
CA ILE A 73 2.55 -16.36 13.37
C ILE A 73 3.04 -17.81 13.48
N ASN A 74 3.89 -18.23 12.56
CA ASN A 74 4.64 -19.47 12.65
C ASN A 74 6.08 -19.23 12.18
N ASP A 75 6.93 -20.26 12.32
CA ASP A 75 8.37 -20.17 12.05
C ASP A 75 8.73 -19.75 10.61
N SER A 76 7.80 -19.80 9.66
CA SER A 76 8.06 -19.49 8.23
C SER A 76 7.11 -18.43 7.66
N THR A 77 6.11 -18.00 8.42
CA THR A 77 5.02 -17.17 7.89
C THR A 77 4.39 -16.30 8.97
N THR A 78 4.27 -15.00 8.67
CA THR A 78 3.50 -14.07 9.50
C THR A 78 2.43 -13.35 8.69
N ASN A 79 1.17 -13.46 9.12
CA ASN A 79 0.05 -12.78 8.48
C ASN A 79 -0.37 -11.56 9.28
N TYR A 80 -0.47 -10.39 8.64
CA TYR A 80 -0.96 -9.17 9.26
C TYR A 80 -2.25 -8.70 8.61
N ASN A 81 -3.17 -8.22 9.46
CA ASN A 81 -4.31 -7.43 9.05
C ASN A 81 -4.17 -6.04 9.61
N GLU A 82 -4.01 -5.07 8.72
CA GLU A 82 -3.84 -3.68 9.06
C GLU A 82 -4.99 -2.85 8.53
N THR A 83 -5.36 -1.83 9.28
CA THR A 83 -6.39 -0.87 8.91
C THR A 83 -5.80 0.52 9.08
N TYR A 84 -5.85 1.29 8.01
CA TYR A 84 -5.41 2.66 7.96
C TYR A 84 -6.57 3.59 7.57
N GLN A 85 -6.47 4.87 7.89
CA GLN A 85 -7.47 5.87 7.57
C GLN A 85 -6.88 7.14 6.97
N TYR A 86 -7.64 7.73 6.04
CA TYR A 86 -7.41 9.06 5.52
C TYR A 86 -8.75 9.72 5.17
N LYS A 87 -9.13 10.75 5.93
CA LYS A 87 -10.42 11.46 5.76
C LYS A 87 -11.60 10.46 5.73
N ASP A 88 -12.25 10.33 4.57
CA ASP A 88 -13.42 9.48 4.36
C ASP A 88 -13.08 8.11 3.74
N LEU A 89 -11.79 7.77 3.69
CA LEU A 89 -11.26 6.52 3.13
C LEU A 89 -10.74 5.63 4.26
N GLU A 90 -11.17 4.37 4.21
CA GLU A 90 -10.62 3.27 5.00
C GLU A 90 -9.80 2.39 4.07
N LEU A 91 -8.54 2.14 4.43
CA LEU A 91 -7.65 1.20 3.76
C LEU A 91 -7.48 -0.01 4.66
N LYS A 92 -7.69 -1.21 4.12
CA LYS A 92 -7.34 -2.47 4.76
C LYS A 92 -6.25 -3.15 3.97
N VAL A 93 -5.21 -3.57 4.67
CA VAL A 93 -4.10 -4.31 4.10
C VAL A 93 -4.08 -5.68 4.77
N GLN A 94 -4.27 -6.71 3.97
CA GLN A 94 -4.06 -8.09 4.39
C GLN A 94 -2.77 -8.54 3.74
N MET A 95 -1.76 -8.86 4.54
CA MET A 95 -0.45 -9.25 4.04
C MET A 95 -0.01 -10.55 4.67
N ASN A 96 0.68 -11.34 3.86
CA ASN A 96 1.34 -12.57 4.24
C ASN A 96 2.83 -12.38 3.98
N GLN A 97 3.62 -12.42 5.04
CA GLN A 97 5.06 -12.37 5.00
C GLN A 97 5.59 -13.81 4.90
N THR A 98 6.31 -14.10 3.82
CA THR A 98 6.99 -15.38 3.62
C THR A 98 8.48 -15.21 3.86
N HIS A 99 9.03 -16.00 4.79
CA HIS A 99 10.48 -16.10 4.96
C HIS A 99 10.98 -17.30 4.15
N ASP A 100 11.68 -17.05 3.05
CA ASP A 100 12.30 -18.11 2.23
C ASP A 100 13.77 -18.36 2.60
N GLY A 101 14.26 -17.71 3.66
CA GLY A 101 15.64 -17.80 4.13
C GLY A 101 16.60 -16.80 3.44
N SER A 102 16.08 -15.92 2.58
CA SER A 102 16.80 -14.73 2.12
C SER A 102 16.85 -13.63 3.20
N GLU A 103 17.74 -12.66 3.04
CA GLU A 103 17.85 -11.48 3.92
C GLU A 103 16.71 -10.46 3.68
N GLU A 104 15.82 -10.71 2.72
CA GLU A 104 14.73 -9.81 2.33
C GLU A 104 13.36 -10.40 2.71
N ASP A 105 12.56 -9.61 3.42
CA ASP A 105 11.19 -9.98 3.72
C ASP A 105 10.31 -9.79 2.48
N THR A 106 9.79 -10.89 1.95
CA THR A 106 8.80 -10.87 0.87
C THR A 106 7.39 -10.88 1.43
N PHE A 107 6.56 -9.98 0.91
CA PHE A 107 5.15 -9.86 1.26
C PHE A 107 4.27 -10.03 0.02
N GLU A 108 3.18 -10.76 0.19
CA GLU A 108 2.07 -10.78 -0.76
C GLU A 108 0.76 -10.52 -0.03
N GLY A 109 -0.22 -9.96 -0.73
CA GLY A 109 -1.44 -9.57 -0.03
C GLY A 109 -2.52 -8.97 -0.90
N THR A 110 -3.51 -8.40 -0.22
CA THR A 110 -4.60 -7.63 -0.82
C THR A 110 -4.76 -6.32 -0.07
N ILE A 111 -4.73 -5.22 -0.82
CA ILE A 111 -5.19 -3.91 -0.37
C ILE A 111 -6.65 -3.73 -0.74
N THR A 112 -7.44 -3.19 0.18
CA THR A 112 -8.85 -2.86 -0.04
C THR A 112 -9.10 -1.44 0.43
N ILE A 113 -9.52 -0.54 -0.47
CA ILE A 113 -9.95 0.81 -0.11
C ILE A 113 -11.46 0.86 -0.17
N ARG A 114 -12.08 1.43 0.86
CA ARG A 114 -13.50 1.73 0.92
C ARG A 114 -13.70 3.21 1.22
N ASN A 115 -14.63 3.84 0.52
CA ASN A 115 -15.07 5.20 0.85
C ASN A 115 -16.38 5.18 1.65
N LYS A 116 -16.72 6.33 2.26
CA LYS A 116 -17.97 6.51 3.01
C LYS A 116 -19.26 6.30 2.20
N LYS A 117 -19.19 6.37 0.86
CA LYS A 117 -20.34 6.10 -0.03
C LYS A 117 -20.56 4.60 -0.23
N GLY A 118 -19.67 3.75 0.28
CA GLY A 118 -19.71 2.30 0.15
C GLY A 118 -18.98 1.75 -1.07
N GLU A 119 -18.39 2.60 -1.92
CA GLU A 119 -17.58 2.14 -3.04
C GLU A 119 -16.32 1.49 -2.49
N THR A 120 -15.97 0.32 -3.05
CA THR A 120 -14.85 -0.50 -2.60
C THR A 120 -14.04 -0.93 -3.80
N VAL A 121 -12.71 -0.84 -3.69
CA VAL A 121 -11.76 -1.38 -4.66
C VAL A 121 -10.76 -2.23 -3.92
N ALA A 122 -10.46 -3.41 -4.47
CA ALA A 122 -9.42 -4.30 -3.97
C ALA A 122 -8.39 -4.58 -5.05
N LYS A 123 -7.12 -4.68 -4.66
CA LYS A 123 -6.02 -5.11 -5.51
C LYS A 123 -5.12 -6.06 -4.76
N LYS A 124 -4.61 -7.06 -5.48
CA LYS A 124 -3.52 -7.89 -4.97
C LYS A 124 -2.20 -7.14 -5.13
N PHE A 125 -1.26 -7.43 -4.24
CA PHE A 125 0.08 -6.88 -4.34
C PHE A 125 1.12 -7.93 -3.96
N VAL A 126 2.33 -7.67 -4.42
CA VAL A 126 3.57 -8.32 -3.99
C VAL A 126 4.60 -7.23 -3.74
N GLY A 127 5.53 -7.46 -2.82
CA GLY A 127 6.55 -6.48 -2.50
C GLY A 127 7.49 -6.98 -1.45
N GLY A 128 8.36 -6.08 -1.01
CA GLY A 128 9.36 -6.40 -0.02
C GLY A 128 9.74 -5.19 0.79
N CYS A 129 10.31 -5.45 1.96
CA CYS A 129 11.02 -4.47 2.74
C CYS A 129 12.52 -4.70 2.56
N SER A 130 13.23 -3.69 2.05
CA SER A 130 14.70 -3.69 2.02
C SER A 130 15.20 -3.03 3.30
N CYS A 131 15.94 -3.79 4.13
CA CYS A 131 16.62 -3.27 5.32
C CYS A 131 17.89 -2.49 4.95
#